data_AF-A0A972L228-F1
#
_entry.id   AF-A0A972L228-F1
#
_cell.length_a   1.000
_cell.length_b   1.000
_cell.length_c   1.000
_cell.angle_alpha   90.00
_cell.angle_beta   90.00
_cell.angle_gamma   90.00
#
_symmetry.space_group_name_H-M   'P 1'
#
loop_
_entity.id
_entity.type
_entity.pdbx_description
1 polymer ?
#
loop_
_entity_poly.entity_id
_entity_poly.type
_entity_poly.pdbx_seq_one_letter_code
_entity_poly.pdbx_strand_id
1 'polypeptide(L)'
;MKRISILVLIISCLVLSVDAQINASDSAVSAFIPNFAYSFQLPGGDVAETFGNNSTIGGGFFYKSKKNLLLSLDVNFIFGNTIKNADQIMSMVLNSQGYVIDGNGTLALFSLYERGYTLNFRAGKILNVLSANPNSGLMLMGGIGYLEHRFVIDNQHHTAPQISGDYARGYDRLTAGLNLNQFIGYFFMSDSKVLNFYGGLEFFEGFTKSRRDYVFDLQKKDTDSKLDLYFGLKVAWMIPIYSRAPKKYYYY
;
A
#
# COMPACT_ATOMS: atom_id res chain seq x y z
N MET A 1 9.83 67.03 -1.04
CA MET A 1 8.74 66.02 -1.13
C MET A 1 8.71 65.23 -2.45
N LYS A 2 9.00 65.82 -3.62
CA LYS A 2 8.96 65.10 -4.93
C LYS A 2 10.00 63.98 -5.13
N ARG A 3 11.15 63.99 -4.43
CA ARG A 3 12.20 62.95 -4.57
C ARG A 3 11.93 61.66 -3.78
N ILE A 4 11.12 61.72 -2.72
CA ILE A 4 10.76 60.54 -1.92
C ILE A 4 9.69 59.72 -2.64
N SER A 5 8.78 60.38 -3.36
CA SER A 5 7.74 59.71 -4.16
C SER A 5 8.30 58.86 -5.30
N ILE A 6 9.46 59.22 -5.88
CA ILE A 6 10.11 58.46 -6.95
C ILE A 6 10.80 57.20 -6.40
N LEU A 7 11.38 57.28 -5.19
CA LEU A 7 12.04 56.14 -4.56
C LEU A 7 11.02 55.05 -4.14
N VAL A 8 9.85 55.47 -3.66
CA VAL A 8 8.74 54.55 -3.31
C VAL A 8 8.17 53.86 -4.55
N LEU A 9 8.12 54.54 -5.70
CA LEU A 9 7.66 53.95 -6.96
C LEU A 9 8.65 52.90 -7.52
N ILE A 10 9.96 53.13 -7.36
CA ILE A 10 11.00 52.18 -7.80
C ILE A 10 11.05 50.93 -6.91
N ILE A 11 10.83 51.09 -5.60
CA ILE A 11 10.73 49.97 -4.66
C ILE A 11 9.45 49.16 -4.90
N SER A 12 8.34 49.80 -5.30
CA SER A 12 7.10 49.12 -5.69
C SER A 12 7.23 48.24 -6.94
N CYS A 13 8.14 48.57 -7.87
CA CYS A 13 8.37 47.75 -9.07
C CYS A 13 9.25 46.52 -8.80
N LEU A 14 10.02 46.49 -7.71
CA LEU A 14 10.90 45.37 -7.35
C LEU A 14 10.16 44.20 -6.66
N VAL A 15 8.88 44.35 -6.32
CA VAL A 15 8.08 43.34 -5.61
C VAL A 15 7.06 42.63 -6.50
N LEU A 16 7.04 42.92 -7.81
CA LEU A 16 6.16 42.24 -8.75
C LEU A 16 6.85 40.97 -9.28
N SER A 17 6.85 39.93 -8.45
CA SER A 17 7.03 38.56 -8.93
C SER A 17 5.85 38.21 -9.83
N VAL A 18 6.07 38.27 -11.14
CA VAL A 18 5.10 37.83 -12.15
C VAL A 18 5.07 36.30 -12.11
N ASP A 19 4.01 35.72 -11.54
CA ASP A 19 3.70 34.31 -11.76
C ASP A 19 3.28 34.14 -13.23
N ALA A 20 4.20 33.64 -14.05
CA ALA A 20 3.91 33.24 -15.41
C ALA A 20 2.89 32.09 -15.44
N GLN A 21 2.05 32.05 -16.47
CA GLN A 21 1.04 31.01 -16.66
C GLN A 21 1.72 29.64 -16.78
N ILE A 22 1.49 28.76 -15.81
CA ILE A 22 2.02 27.40 -15.83
C ILE A 22 1.08 26.55 -16.69
N ASN A 23 1.49 26.26 -17.92
CA ASN A 23 0.90 25.18 -18.70
C ASN A 23 1.39 23.84 -18.13
N ALA A 24 0.46 22.92 -17.87
CA ALA A 24 0.80 21.59 -17.36
C ALA A 24 1.67 20.78 -18.32
N SER A 25 1.66 21.12 -19.62
CA SER A 25 2.50 20.52 -20.66
C SER A 25 3.98 20.95 -20.58
N ASP A 26 4.24 22.22 -20.26
CA ASP A 26 5.59 22.82 -20.33
C ASP A 26 6.31 22.86 -18.98
N SER A 27 5.64 22.48 -17.90
CA SER A 27 6.18 22.63 -16.55
C SER A 27 5.67 21.57 -15.58
N ALA A 28 6.54 21.20 -14.64
CA ALA A 28 6.18 20.32 -13.54
C ALA A 28 5.15 21.01 -12.63
N VAL A 29 3.98 20.40 -12.47
CA VAL A 29 2.87 20.95 -11.69
C VAL A 29 2.74 20.27 -10.33
N SER A 30 2.19 21.02 -9.37
CA SER A 30 1.77 20.48 -8.10
C SER A 30 0.36 19.89 -8.21
N ALA A 31 0.17 18.69 -7.67
CA ALA A 31 -1.12 18.00 -7.73
C ALA A 31 -1.35 17.16 -6.48
N PHE A 32 -2.62 17.06 -6.08
CA PHE A 32 -3.11 16.04 -5.16
C PHE A 32 -3.68 14.90 -6.01
N ILE A 33 -3.24 13.67 -5.78
CA ILE A 33 -3.49 12.56 -6.72
C ILE A 33 -4.01 11.36 -5.94
N PRO A 34 -5.32 11.24 -5.75
CA PRO A 34 -5.94 9.98 -5.37
C PRO A 34 -5.56 8.87 -6.37
N ASN A 35 -5.33 7.67 -5.86
CA ASN A 35 -4.98 6.52 -6.66
C ASN A 35 -5.65 5.24 -6.16
N PHE A 36 -5.86 4.31 -7.09
CA PHE A 36 -6.29 2.94 -6.82
C PHE A 36 -5.25 1.99 -7.39
N ALA A 37 -4.84 1.00 -6.61
CA ALA A 37 -3.73 0.13 -6.93
C ALA A 37 -4.07 -1.34 -6.76
N TYR A 38 -3.48 -2.16 -7.63
CA TYR A 38 -3.44 -3.59 -7.51
C TYR A 38 -1.98 -4.04 -7.57
N SER A 39 -1.62 -5.05 -6.79
CA SER A 39 -0.30 -5.67 -6.82
C SER A 39 -0.39 -7.17 -6.67
N PHE A 40 0.47 -7.90 -7.35
CA PHE A 40 0.70 -9.32 -7.13
C PHE A 40 2.04 -9.49 -6.42
N GLN A 41 2.08 -10.20 -5.29
CA GLN A 41 3.29 -10.31 -4.47
C GLN A 41 3.73 -11.75 -4.25
N LEU A 42 5.05 -11.93 -4.29
CA LEU A 42 5.74 -13.16 -3.92
C LEU A 42 6.24 -13.01 -2.47
N PRO A 43 5.87 -13.91 -1.54
CA PRO A 43 6.40 -13.89 -0.19
C PRO A 43 7.84 -14.42 -0.15
N GLY A 44 8.64 -13.89 0.79
CA GLY A 44 9.97 -14.37 1.14
C GLY A 44 10.21 -14.25 2.65
N GLY A 45 11.32 -14.77 3.15
CA GLY A 45 11.58 -14.80 4.60
C GLY A 45 10.54 -15.67 5.35
N ASP A 46 10.20 -15.30 6.57
CA ASP A 46 9.38 -16.13 7.47
C ASP A 46 7.93 -16.26 6.99
N VAL A 47 7.38 -15.22 6.36
CA VAL A 47 6.00 -15.26 5.83
C VAL A 47 5.83 -16.29 4.72
N ALA A 48 6.89 -16.61 3.98
CA ALA A 48 6.86 -17.62 2.93
C ALA A 48 6.74 -19.06 3.45
N GLU A 49 6.98 -19.30 4.74
CA GLU A 49 6.77 -20.61 5.38
C GLU A 49 5.28 -20.88 5.61
N THR A 50 4.47 -19.83 5.77
CA THR A 50 3.03 -19.94 6.06
C THR A 50 2.17 -19.62 4.85
N PHE A 51 2.59 -18.69 4.00
CA PHE A 51 1.77 -18.17 2.91
C PHE A 51 2.38 -18.47 1.53
N GLY A 52 1.49 -18.69 0.56
CA GLY A 52 1.83 -18.70 -0.86
C GLY A 52 1.77 -17.29 -1.47
N ASN A 53 1.79 -17.24 -2.80
CA ASN A 53 1.67 -15.96 -3.51
C ASN A 53 0.34 -15.29 -3.19
N ASN A 54 0.37 -13.97 -3.08
CA ASN A 54 -0.80 -13.19 -2.72
C ASN A 54 -1.02 -12.02 -3.69
N SER A 55 -2.14 -11.34 -3.51
CA SER A 55 -2.45 -10.10 -4.20
C SER A 55 -2.85 -9.04 -3.19
N THR A 56 -2.68 -7.78 -3.58
CA THR A 56 -3.19 -6.66 -2.82
C THR A 56 -4.05 -5.78 -3.69
N ILE A 57 -5.10 -5.21 -3.08
CA ILE A 57 -5.92 -4.17 -3.68
C ILE A 57 -6.07 -3.04 -2.68
N GLY A 58 -5.99 -1.81 -3.15
CA GLY A 58 -5.98 -0.68 -2.26
C GLY A 58 -6.06 0.65 -2.97
N GLY A 59 -5.89 1.69 -2.17
CA GLY A 59 -5.87 3.05 -2.66
C GLY A 59 -5.11 3.94 -1.71
N GLY A 60 -4.82 5.14 -2.21
CA GLY A 60 -4.03 6.10 -1.48
C GLY A 60 -4.10 7.46 -2.13
N PHE A 61 -3.23 8.34 -1.66
CA PHE A 61 -3.09 9.66 -2.24
C PHE A 61 -1.62 10.05 -2.32
N PHE A 62 -1.26 10.71 -3.43
CA PHE A 62 -0.01 11.41 -3.54
C PHE A 62 -0.20 12.92 -3.38
N TYR A 63 0.77 13.55 -2.73
CA TYR A 63 1.07 14.95 -2.96
C TYR A 63 2.31 15.05 -3.84
N LYS A 64 2.15 15.65 -5.03
CA LYS A 64 3.23 15.95 -5.95
C LYS A 64 3.56 17.43 -5.91
N SER A 65 4.84 17.77 -5.78
CA SER A 65 5.33 19.16 -5.87
C SER A 65 5.76 19.52 -7.30
N LYS A 66 5.96 20.82 -7.54
CA LYS A 66 6.57 21.35 -8.79
C LYS A 66 8.02 20.87 -9.01
N LYS A 67 8.69 20.36 -7.98
CA LYS A 67 10.05 19.80 -8.08
C LYS A 67 10.05 18.27 -8.27
N ASN A 68 8.89 17.69 -8.60
CA ASN A 68 8.69 16.26 -8.75
C ASN A 68 8.98 15.43 -7.48
N LEU A 69 8.98 16.07 -6.30
CA LEU A 69 8.93 15.36 -5.03
C LEU A 69 7.52 14.80 -4.80
N LEU A 70 7.45 13.56 -4.32
CA LEU A 70 6.24 12.82 -4.00
C LEU A 70 6.19 12.49 -2.52
N LEU A 71 5.03 12.68 -1.92
CA LEU A 71 4.65 12.11 -0.63
C LEU A 71 3.42 11.25 -0.85
N SER A 72 3.32 10.08 -0.23
CA SER A 72 2.15 9.21 -0.33
C SER A 72 1.68 8.68 1.02
N LEU A 73 0.38 8.44 1.10
CA LEU A 73 -0.22 7.57 2.09
C LEU A 73 -1.07 6.54 1.35
N ASP A 74 -0.82 5.26 1.61
CA ASP A 74 -1.44 4.15 0.89
C ASP A 74 -1.97 3.10 1.88
N VAL A 75 -3.19 2.61 1.63
CA VAL A 75 -3.80 1.49 2.37
C VAL A 75 -4.12 0.39 1.38
N ASN A 76 -3.64 -0.83 1.64
CA ASN A 76 -3.94 -1.98 0.80
C ASN A 76 -4.40 -3.16 1.64
N PHE A 77 -5.37 -3.90 1.12
CA PHE A 77 -5.82 -5.18 1.64
C PHE A 77 -5.07 -6.30 0.94
N ILE A 78 -4.49 -7.21 1.71
CA ILE A 78 -3.79 -8.42 1.26
C ILE A 78 -4.77 -9.57 1.20
N PHE A 79 -4.71 -10.36 0.13
CA PHE A 79 -5.47 -11.58 0.00
C PHE A 79 -4.73 -12.67 -0.78
N GLY A 80 -4.83 -13.90 -0.29
CA GLY A 80 -4.25 -15.10 -0.89
C GLY A 80 -5.09 -16.33 -0.56
N ASN A 81 -4.92 -17.40 -1.33
CA ASN A 81 -5.70 -18.64 -1.21
C ASN A 81 -4.84 -19.87 -0.88
N THR A 82 -3.53 -19.68 -0.69
CA THR A 82 -2.59 -20.77 -0.49
C THR A 82 -1.95 -20.60 0.89
N ILE A 83 -2.32 -21.49 1.81
CA ILE A 83 -1.70 -21.60 3.14
C ILE A 83 -0.81 -22.85 3.14
N LYS A 84 0.47 -22.66 3.44
CA LYS A 84 1.45 -23.73 3.60
C LYS A 84 1.43 -24.23 5.04
N ASN A 85 1.81 -25.49 5.23
CA ASN A 85 1.85 -26.14 6.54
C ASN A 85 0.51 -26.13 7.29
N ALA A 86 -0.61 -26.04 6.55
CA ALA A 86 -1.95 -26.04 7.11
C ALA A 86 -2.21 -27.24 8.03
N ASP A 87 -1.73 -28.43 7.64
CA ASP A 87 -1.89 -29.66 8.42
C ASP A 87 -1.20 -29.59 9.78
N GLN A 88 -0.01 -28.96 9.84
CA GLN A 88 0.71 -28.77 11.08
C GLN A 88 0.02 -27.73 11.98
N ILE A 89 -0.38 -26.60 11.40
CA ILE A 89 -1.02 -25.51 12.14
C ILE A 89 -2.37 -25.97 12.73
N MET A 90 -3.12 -26.77 11.97
CA MET A 90 -4.43 -27.29 12.35
C MET A 90 -4.37 -28.68 13.01
N SER A 91 -3.17 -29.17 13.34
CA SER A 91 -2.94 -30.54 13.82
C SER A 91 -3.77 -30.96 15.04
N MET A 92 -4.20 -30.00 15.86
CA MET A 92 -5.04 -30.27 17.04
C MET A 92 -6.51 -30.58 16.73
N VAL A 93 -6.97 -30.28 15.52
CA VAL A 93 -8.37 -30.48 15.09
C VAL A 93 -8.50 -31.39 13.88
N LEU A 94 -7.39 -31.74 13.24
CA LEU A 94 -7.35 -32.69 12.15
C LEU A 94 -7.22 -34.13 12.67
N ASN A 95 -7.97 -35.04 12.05
CA ASN A 95 -7.77 -36.48 12.25
C ASN A 95 -6.59 -37.01 11.41
N SER A 96 -6.30 -38.30 11.51
CA SER A 96 -5.21 -38.96 10.77
C SER A 96 -5.35 -38.93 9.24
N GLN A 97 -6.52 -38.51 8.73
CA GLN A 97 -6.81 -38.36 7.30
C GLN A 97 -6.84 -36.88 6.86
N GLY A 98 -6.53 -35.93 7.74
CA GLY A 98 -6.52 -34.50 7.41
C GLY A 98 -7.90 -33.84 7.38
N TYR A 99 -8.90 -34.43 8.05
CA TYR A 99 -10.25 -33.86 8.13
C TYR A 99 -10.58 -33.36 9.54
N VAL A 100 -11.42 -32.34 9.59
CA VAL A 100 -12.07 -31.85 10.82
C VAL A 100 -13.44 -32.54 10.94
N ILE A 101 -13.76 -33.08 12.12
CA ILE A 101 -15.09 -33.65 12.40
C ILE A 101 -16.00 -32.57 12.98
N ASP A 102 -17.15 -32.33 12.37
CA ASP A 102 -18.09 -31.29 12.78
C ASP A 102 -18.97 -31.69 13.97
N GLY A 103 -19.78 -30.76 14.46
CA GLY A 103 -20.68 -31.01 15.61
C GLY A 103 -21.73 -32.10 15.38
N ASN A 104 -21.95 -32.52 14.14
CA ASN A 104 -22.88 -33.59 13.77
C ASN A 104 -22.18 -34.95 13.60
N GLY A 105 -20.87 -35.03 13.84
CA GLY A 105 -20.08 -36.24 13.62
C GLY A 105 -19.76 -36.51 12.15
N THR A 106 -19.90 -35.51 11.27
CA THR A 106 -19.59 -35.60 9.83
C THR A 106 -18.32 -34.81 9.49
N LEU A 107 -17.84 -34.91 8.24
CA LEU A 107 -16.65 -34.14 7.83
C LEU A 107 -17.00 -32.67 7.60
N ALA A 108 -16.27 -31.77 8.25
CA ALA A 108 -16.40 -30.34 8.03
C ALA A 108 -15.64 -29.92 6.77
N LEU A 109 -16.32 -29.17 5.90
CA LEU A 109 -15.67 -28.50 4.76
C LEU A 109 -15.18 -27.13 5.19
N PHE A 110 -13.88 -26.91 5.05
CA PHE A 110 -13.26 -25.61 5.33
C PHE A 110 -12.29 -25.20 4.24
N SER A 111 -12.01 -23.91 4.17
CA SER A 111 -11.00 -23.32 3.29
C SER A 111 -10.16 -22.32 4.05
N LEU A 112 -8.90 -22.15 3.67
CA LEU A 112 -7.97 -21.25 4.33
C LEU A 112 -7.57 -20.13 3.37
N TYR A 113 -7.58 -18.90 3.87
CA TYR A 113 -7.25 -17.71 3.08
C TYR A 113 -6.29 -16.81 3.82
N GLU A 114 -5.28 -16.30 3.14
CA GLU A 114 -4.48 -15.18 3.64
C GLU A 114 -5.30 -13.90 3.58
N ARG A 115 -5.26 -13.12 4.66
CA ARG A 115 -5.90 -11.82 4.79
C ARG A 115 -4.96 -10.89 5.56
N GLY A 116 -4.83 -9.66 5.09
CA GLY A 116 -3.98 -8.69 5.77
C GLY A 116 -4.22 -7.27 5.32
N TYR A 117 -3.52 -6.34 5.94
CA TYR A 117 -3.56 -4.93 5.62
C TYR A 117 -2.16 -4.34 5.66
N THR A 118 -1.93 -3.37 4.78
CA THR A 118 -0.77 -2.47 4.86
C THR A 118 -1.25 -1.04 4.93
N LEU A 119 -0.62 -0.25 5.81
CA LEU A 119 -0.75 1.21 5.86
C LEU A 119 0.66 1.77 5.72
N ASN A 120 0.94 2.50 4.64
CA ASN A 120 2.29 2.94 4.31
C ASN A 120 2.34 4.44 4.08
N PHE A 121 3.35 5.09 4.65
CA PHE A 121 3.74 6.45 4.33
C PHE A 121 5.03 6.41 3.53
N ARG A 122 5.04 7.03 2.34
CA ARG A 122 6.21 7.02 1.46
C ARG A 122 6.61 8.42 1.06
N ALA A 123 7.90 8.62 0.85
CA ALA A 123 8.46 9.81 0.26
C ALA A 123 9.37 9.41 -0.90
N GLY A 124 9.46 10.27 -1.91
CA GLY A 124 10.22 9.94 -3.10
C GLY A 124 10.27 11.04 -4.13
N LYS A 125 10.73 10.68 -5.32
CA LYS A 125 10.90 11.63 -6.41
C LYS A 125 10.65 10.96 -7.75
N ILE A 126 10.08 11.72 -8.67
CA ILE A 126 10.08 11.40 -10.10
C ILE A 126 11.33 12.01 -10.72
N LEU A 127 12.17 11.14 -11.26
CA LEU A 127 13.32 11.49 -12.08
C LEU A 127 12.85 11.56 -13.53
N ASN A 128 13.18 12.66 -14.21
CA ASN A 128 12.79 12.90 -15.60
C ASN A 128 13.66 12.08 -16.58
N VAL A 129 13.76 10.78 -16.35
CA VAL A 129 14.43 9.79 -17.19
C VAL A 129 13.34 9.04 -17.96
N LEU A 130 13.52 8.86 -19.28
CA LEU A 130 12.49 8.29 -20.18
C LEU A 130 11.14 9.02 -20.07
N SER A 131 11.21 10.33 -19.90
CA SER A 131 10.09 11.20 -19.55
C SER A 131 9.29 11.57 -20.79
N ALA A 132 8.00 11.23 -20.81
CA ALA A 132 7.07 11.64 -21.87
C ALA A 132 6.69 13.14 -21.77
N ASN A 133 6.70 13.69 -20.55
CA ASN A 133 6.45 15.10 -20.25
C ASN A 133 7.09 15.45 -18.89
N PRO A 134 7.23 16.75 -18.52
CA PRO A 134 7.89 17.16 -17.27
C PRO A 134 7.32 16.57 -15.97
N ASN A 135 6.15 15.93 -16.04
CA ASN A 135 5.43 15.32 -14.94
C ASN A 135 5.53 13.79 -14.87
N SER A 136 6.17 13.17 -15.86
CA SER A 136 6.30 11.72 -16.01
C SER A 136 7.76 11.28 -15.99
N GLY A 137 8.01 10.03 -15.59
CA GLY A 137 9.35 9.46 -15.60
C GLY A 137 9.53 8.34 -14.59
N LEU A 138 10.79 8.00 -14.33
CA LEU A 138 11.18 7.00 -13.33
C LEU A 138 10.84 7.50 -11.92
N MET A 139 10.03 6.75 -11.20
CA MET A 139 9.59 7.01 -9.84
C MET A 139 10.35 6.12 -8.87
N LEU A 140 10.97 6.76 -7.88
CA LEU A 140 11.62 6.08 -6.76
C LEU A 140 10.98 6.56 -5.47
N MET A 141 10.54 5.63 -4.64
CA MET A 141 10.02 5.92 -3.31
C MET A 141 10.56 4.96 -2.27
N GLY A 142 10.71 5.47 -1.06
CA GLY A 142 10.99 4.71 0.14
C GLY A 142 10.13 5.21 1.29
N GLY A 143 9.81 4.33 2.23
CA GLY A 143 8.89 4.66 3.29
C GLY A 143 8.88 3.65 4.42
N ILE A 144 8.02 3.96 5.39
CA ILE A 144 7.73 3.13 6.54
C ILE A 144 6.23 2.85 6.57
N GLY A 145 5.84 1.77 7.22
CA GLY A 145 4.44 1.42 7.32
C GLY A 145 4.16 0.43 8.43
N TYR A 146 2.90 0.03 8.49
CA TYR A 146 2.43 -1.06 9.33
C TYR A 146 1.93 -2.18 8.42
N LEU A 147 2.40 -3.39 8.69
CA LEU A 147 1.98 -4.62 8.02
C LEU A 147 1.28 -5.51 9.04
N GLU A 148 0.11 -5.99 8.70
CA GLU A 148 -0.62 -7.00 9.45
C GLU A 148 -1.09 -8.09 8.49
N HIS A 149 -0.91 -9.35 8.85
CA HIS A 149 -1.44 -10.49 8.11
C HIS A 149 -1.86 -11.61 9.06
N ARG A 150 -2.78 -12.44 8.57
CA ARG A 150 -3.29 -13.64 9.22
C ARG A 150 -3.84 -14.57 8.15
N PHE A 151 -4.06 -15.83 8.47
CA PHE A 151 -5.00 -16.63 7.68
C PHE A 151 -6.38 -16.69 8.35
N VAL A 152 -7.41 -16.82 7.53
CA VAL A 152 -8.79 -16.94 7.97
C VAL A 152 -9.29 -18.31 7.55
N ILE A 153 -9.95 -18.97 8.49
CA ILE A 153 -10.63 -20.25 8.27
C ILE A 153 -12.07 -19.93 7.87
N ASP A 154 -12.47 -20.34 6.67
CA ASP A 154 -13.85 -20.29 6.20
C ASP A 154 -14.48 -21.66 6.39
N ASN A 155 -15.40 -21.76 7.35
CA ASN A 155 -16.16 -22.98 7.65
C ASN A 155 -17.51 -22.89 6.92
N GLN A 156 -17.60 -23.52 5.75
CA GLN A 156 -18.66 -23.26 4.75
C GLN A 156 -20.08 -23.45 5.30
N HIS A 157 -20.27 -24.43 6.18
CA HIS A 157 -21.57 -24.74 6.78
C HIS A 157 -21.68 -24.31 8.25
N HIS A 158 -20.65 -23.66 8.79
CA HIS A 158 -20.59 -23.24 10.19
C HIS A 158 -20.82 -24.40 11.18
N THR A 159 -20.49 -25.64 10.80
CA THR A 159 -20.78 -26.84 11.60
C THR A 159 -19.64 -27.27 12.52
N ALA A 160 -18.40 -26.83 12.26
CA ALA A 160 -17.23 -27.06 13.11
C ALA A 160 -16.91 -25.88 14.06
N PRO A 161 -17.47 -25.86 15.29
CA PRO A 161 -17.23 -24.78 16.26
C PRO A 161 -15.76 -24.65 16.70
N GLN A 162 -15.00 -25.75 16.70
CA GLN A 162 -13.60 -25.80 17.13
C GLN A 162 -12.61 -25.06 16.22
N ILE A 163 -13.05 -24.66 15.02
CA ILE A 163 -12.27 -23.84 14.07
C ILE A 163 -12.97 -22.51 13.76
N SER A 164 -14.00 -22.15 14.53
CA SER A 164 -14.85 -20.99 14.29
C SER A 164 -14.80 -20.00 15.45
N GLY A 165 -15.22 -18.76 15.21
CA GLY A 165 -15.32 -17.73 16.25
C GLY A 165 -13.99 -17.48 16.97
N ASP A 166 -14.01 -17.50 18.30
CA ASP A 166 -12.82 -17.25 19.10
C ASP A 166 -11.78 -18.38 19.02
N TYR A 167 -12.18 -19.63 18.73
CA TYR A 167 -11.23 -20.72 18.53
C TYR A 167 -10.39 -20.55 17.26
N ALA A 168 -10.96 -19.96 16.20
CA ALA A 168 -10.21 -19.67 14.97
C ALA A 168 -8.98 -18.78 15.25
N ARG A 169 -9.05 -17.91 16.27
CA ARG A 169 -7.96 -17.00 16.65
C ARG A 169 -6.74 -17.72 17.21
N GLY A 170 -6.89 -18.93 17.74
CA GLY A 170 -5.77 -19.74 18.22
C GLY A 170 -4.96 -20.36 17.08
N TYR A 171 -5.53 -20.39 15.86
CA TYR A 171 -4.90 -20.90 14.66
C TYR A 171 -4.40 -19.80 13.72
N ASP A 172 -5.12 -18.67 13.62
CA ASP A 172 -5.00 -17.68 12.52
C ASP A 172 -3.64 -17.01 12.26
N ARG A 173 -2.63 -17.26 13.11
CA ARG A 173 -1.27 -16.69 13.02
C ARG A 173 -1.24 -15.18 12.82
N LEU A 174 -2.16 -14.46 13.48
CA LEU A 174 -2.16 -12.99 13.40
C LEU A 174 -0.79 -12.41 13.77
N THR A 175 -0.14 -11.84 12.78
CA THR A 175 1.22 -11.32 12.83
C THR A 175 1.20 -9.89 12.33
N ALA A 176 1.82 -8.98 13.09
CA ALA A 176 1.83 -7.58 12.69
C ALA A 176 3.05 -6.82 13.20
N GLY A 177 3.45 -5.78 12.49
CA GLY A 177 4.59 -4.95 12.88
C GLY A 177 4.91 -3.82 11.92
N LEU A 178 6.03 -3.17 12.17
CA LEU A 178 6.52 -2.12 11.29
C LEU A 178 7.09 -2.75 10.01
N ASN A 179 6.90 -2.08 8.88
CA ASN A 179 7.55 -2.44 7.63
C ASN A 179 8.37 -1.27 7.10
N LEU A 180 9.47 -1.60 6.42
CA LEU A 180 10.10 -0.72 5.44
C LEU A 180 9.55 -1.08 4.07
N ASN A 181 9.32 -0.07 3.25
CA ASN A 181 8.77 -0.27 1.92
C ASN A 181 9.50 0.59 0.89
N GLN A 182 9.71 0.00 -0.28
CA GLN A 182 10.44 0.61 -1.38
C GLN A 182 9.65 0.39 -2.67
N PHE A 183 9.73 1.35 -3.58
CA PHE A 183 9.07 1.27 -4.88
C PHE A 183 9.96 1.87 -5.97
N ILE A 184 10.06 1.14 -7.08
CA ILE A 184 10.71 1.59 -8.31
C ILE A 184 9.80 1.29 -9.50
N GLY A 185 9.48 2.30 -10.29
CA GLY A 185 8.56 2.13 -11.39
C GLY A 185 8.49 3.33 -12.31
N TYR A 186 7.57 3.28 -13.26
CA TYR A 186 7.26 4.38 -14.15
C TYR A 186 6.02 5.12 -13.66
N PHE A 187 6.10 6.44 -13.58
CA PHE A 187 4.97 7.32 -13.25
C PHE A 187 4.59 8.11 -14.50
N PHE A 188 3.36 7.93 -14.95
CA PHE A 188 2.82 8.60 -16.13
C PHE A 188 1.63 9.49 -15.76
N MET A 189 1.81 10.78 -15.95
CA MET A 189 0.76 11.79 -15.77
C MET A 189 0.59 12.55 -17.08
N SER A 190 -0.47 12.24 -17.83
CA SER A 190 -0.77 12.85 -19.12
C SER A 190 -1.21 14.32 -18.98
N ASP A 191 -1.01 15.09 -20.04
CA ASP A 191 -1.57 16.44 -20.18
C ASP A 191 -3.09 16.37 -20.39
N SER A 192 -3.58 15.26 -20.95
CA SER A 192 -4.99 14.94 -21.02
C SER A 192 -5.44 14.33 -19.68
N LYS A 193 -6.52 14.83 -19.09
CA LYS A 193 -7.00 14.37 -17.77
C LYS A 193 -7.53 12.93 -17.74
N VAL A 194 -7.42 12.17 -18.84
CA VAL A 194 -8.12 10.90 -19.04
C VAL A 194 -7.29 9.69 -18.61
N LEU A 195 -5.98 9.66 -18.90
CA LEU A 195 -5.13 8.49 -18.64
C LEU A 195 -3.91 8.85 -17.81
N ASN A 196 -3.92 8.48 -16.52
CA ASN A 196 -2.80 8.66 -15.59
C ASN A 196 -2.59 7.37 -14.81
N PHE A 197 -1.38 6.85 -14.78
CA PHE A 197 -1.09 5.56 -14.14
C PHE A 197 0.37 5.50 -13.66
N TYR A 198 0.64 4.62 -12.71
CA TYR A 198 2.00 4.24 -12.38
C TYR A 198 2.11 2.72 -12.23
N GLY A 199 3.28 2.17 -12.50
CA GLY A 199 3.51 0.74 -12.36
C GLY A 199 4.97 0.40 -12.21
N GLY A 200 5.28 -0.66 -11.49
CA GLY A 200 6.65 -1.05 -11.17
C GLY A 200 6.76 -2.12 -10.12
N LEU A 201 7.95 -2.24 -9.55
CA LEU A 201 8.26 -3.20 -8.50
C LEU A 201 8.14 -2.54 -7.13
N GLU A 202 7.52 -3.26 -6.20
CA GLU A 202 7.50 -2.90 -4.78
C GLU A 202 8.17 -3.97 -3.94
N PHE A 203 8.79 -3.52 -2.86
CA PHE A 203 9.50 -4.36 -1.92
C PHE A 203 9.04 -3.99 -0.51
N PHE A 204 8.73 -4.99 0.29
CA PHE A 204 8.43 -4.83 1.71
C PHE A 204 9.37 -5.66 2.55
N GLU A 205 9.86 -5.06 3.62
CA GLU A 205 10.62 -5.70 4.69
C GLU A 205 9.86 -5.48 6.01
N GLY A 206 9.08 -6.47 6.41
CA GLY A 206 8.25 -6.45 7.61
C GLY A 206 8.97 -7.03 8.82
N PHE A 207 9.13 -6.23 9.87
CA PHE A 207 9.60 -6.68 11.18
C PHE A 207 8.40 -6.95 12.05
N THR A 208 7.91 -8.19 12.01
CA THR A 208 6.59 -8.54 12.56
C THR A 208 6.71 -9.48 13.75
N LYS A 209 5.66 -9.52 14.56
CA LYS A 209 5.53 -10.44 15.71
C LYS A 209 4.11 -10.94 15.80
N SER A 210 3.94 -12.14 16.37
CA SER A 210 2.62 -12.64 16.73
C SER A 210 1.91 -11.67 17.67
N ARG A 211 0.64 -11.42 17.39
CA ARG A 211 -0.27 -10.62 18.23
C ARG A 211 -1.22 -11.50 19.04
N ARG A 212 -1.02 -12.82 19.00
CA ARG A 212 -1.78 -13.78 19.79
C ARG A 212 -1.08 -14.05 21.12
N ASP A 213 -1.86 -14.05 22.20
CA ASP A 213 -1.36 -14.43 23.52
C ASP A 213 -1.18 -15.94 23.66
N TYR A 214 -1.85 -16.72 22.82
CA TYR A 214 -1.76 -18.17 22.82
C TYR A 214 -1.93 -18.71 21.41
N VAL A 215 -1.07 -19.65 21.03
CA VAL A 215 -1.08 -20.31 19.72
C VAL A 215 -1.20 -21.81 19.96
N PHE A 216 -2.22 -22.44 19.35
CA PHE A 216 -2.67 -23.77 19.77
C PHE A 216 -1.64 -24.86 19.51
N ASP A 217 -1.16 -25.02 18.28
CA ASP A 217 -0.17 -26.04 17.92
C ASP A 217 1.14 -25.91 18.72
N LEU A 218 1.54 -24.68 19.08
CA LEU A 218 2.73 -24.41 19.88
C LEU A 218 2.51 -24.64 21.39
N GLN A 219 1.25 -24.69 21.82
CA GLN A 219 0.83 -24.74 23.23
C GLN A 219 1.41 -23.63 24.11
N LYS A 220 1.84 -22.52 23.50
CA LYS A 220 2.48 -21.39 24.16
C LYS A 220 2.23 -20.10 23.37
N LYS A 221 2.62 -18.97 23.97
CA LYS A 221 2.71 -17.70 23.26
C LYS A 221 3.88 -17.73 22.28
N ASP A 222 3.63 -17.35 21.03
CA ASP A 222 4.69 -17.09 20.05
C ASP A 222 5.30 -15.70 20.33
N THR A 223 6.57 -15.66 20.72
CA THR A 223 7.31 -14.43 21.04
C THR A 223 8.37 -14.11 20.00
N ASP A 224 8.47 -14.91 18.94
CA ASP A 224 9.54 -14.81 17.98
C ASP A 224 9.36 -13.57 17.10
N SER A 225 10.48 -12.99 16.69
CA SER A 225 10.50 -11.85 15.77
C SER A 225 10.70 -12.39 14.37
N LYS A 226 9.85 -11.94 13.44
CA LYS A 226 9.81 -12.45 12.06
C LYS A 226 10.24 -11.36 11.09
N LEU A 227 10.94 -11.78 10.05
CA LEU A 227 11.29 -10.98 8.89
C LEU A 227 10.45 -11.43 7.69
N ASP A 228 9.37 -10.69 7.46
CA ASP A 228 8.42 -10.95 6.38
C ASP A 228 8.82 -10.14 5.14
N LEU A 229 9.12 -10.80 4.02
CA LEU A 229 9.48 -10.13 2.78
C LEU A 229 8.35 -10.27 1.76
N TYR A 230 8.05 -9.20 1.04
CA TYR A 230 7.16 -9.26 -0.13
C TYR A 230 7.80 -8.57 -1.34
N PHE A 231 7.77 -9.25 -2.47
CA PHE A 231 8.24 -8.76 -3.77
C PHE A 231 7.04 -8.63 -4.70
N GLY A 232 6.62 -7.41 -5.00
CA GLY A 232 5.38 -7.13 -5.71
C GLY A 232 5.57 -6.52 -7.09
N LEU A 233 4.72 -6.91 -8.04
CA LEU A 233 4.48 -6.16 -9.28
C LEU A 233 3.19 -5.36 -9.12
N LYS A 234 3.32 -4.04 -9.08
CA LYS A 234 2.23 -3.10 -8.80
C LYS A 234 1.84 -2.30 -10.03
N VAL A 235 0.53 -2.13 -10.23
CA VAL A 235 -0.05 -1.21 -11.21
C VAL A 235 -1.15 -0.41 -10.54
N ALA A 236 -1.24 0.87 -10.87
CA ALA A 236 -2.19 1.77 -10.25
C ALA A 236 -2.70 2.83 -11.22
N TRP A 237 -3.97 3.15 -11.06
CA TRP A 237 -4.63 4.23 -11.78
C TRP A 237 -4.69 5.48 -10.90
N MET A 238 -4.48 6.64 -11.51
CA MET A 238 -4.35 7.93 -10.84
C MET A 238 -5.38 8.93 -11.32
N ILE A 239 -5.85 9.78 -10.41
CA ILE A 239 -6.78 10.87 -10.72
C ILE A 239 -6.14 12.18 -10.26
N PRO A 240 -5.31 12.84 -11.08
CA PRO A 240 -4.62 14.05 -10.66
C PRO A 240 -5.58 15.24 -10.54
N ILE A 241 -5.63 15.83 -9.35
CA ILE A 241 -6.36 17.04 -9.02
C ILE A 241 -5.34 18.18 -8.89
N TYR A 242 -5.30 19.04 -9.91
CA TYR A 242 -4.39 20.18 -9.94
C TYR A 242 -4.88 21.28 -9.00
N SER A 243 -3.95 21.89 -8.27
CA SER A 243 -4.26 23.13 -7.55
C SER A 243 -4.65 24.21 -8.55
N ARG A 244 -5.83 24.83 -8.38
CA ARG A 244 -6.31 25.88 -9.29
C ARG A 244 -5.32 27.03 -9.28
N ALA A 245 -4.78 27.40 -10.45
CA ALA A 245 -4.23 28.73 -10.62
C ALA A 245 -5.36 29.75 -10.39
N PRO A 246 -5.15 30.86 -9.66
CA PRO A 246 -6.17 31.87 -9.46
C PRO A 246 -6.59 32.42 -10.84
N LYS A 247 -7.84 32.16 -11.24
CA LYS A 247 -8.43 32.82 -12.39
C LYS A 247 -8.56 34.30 -12.03
N LYS A 248 -7.69 35.16 -12.58
CA LYS A 248 -7.97 36.60 -12.59
C LYS A 248 -9.21 36.78 -13.47
N TYR A 249 -10.33 37.13 -12.83
CA TYR A 249 -11.48 37.66 -13.55
C TYR A 249 -11.03 38.96 -14.23
N TYR A 250 -11.07 39.00 -15.55
CA TYR A 250 -11.00 40.26 -16.28
C TYR A 250 -12.38 40.90 -16.18
N TYR A 251 -12.51 41.95 -15.35
CA TYR A 251 -13.61 42.89 -15.50
C TYR A 251 -13.22 43.82 -16.65
N TYR A 252 -14.04 43.82 -17.70
CA TYR A 252 -13.99 44.81 -18.79
C TYR A 252 -14.47 46.18 -18.29
#